data_AF-B4VYW9-F1
#
_entry.id   AF-B4VYW9-F1
#
_cell.length_a   1.000
_cell.length_b   1.000
_cell.length_c   1.000
_cell.angle_alpha   90.00
_cell.angle_beta   90.00
_cell.angle_gamma   90.00
#
_symmetry.space_group_name_H-M   'P 1'
#
loop_
_entity.id
_entity.type
_entity.pdbx_description
1 polymer ?
#
loop_
_entity_poly.entity_id
_entity_poly.type
_entity_poly.pdbx_seq_one_letter_code
_entity_poly.pdbx_strand_id
1 'polypeptide(L)'
;MMQKLSTPTIEYGQSLLGLHLISLLIGYTVAGWLLSLYQAPALIWLGTQAVTVHLAWRGKSAIALAITWVVGVVWIGTLARAYPPSLRFNFQLLVIALFLIWLLGIILAFGVAFAKQPIQATGLKNTQAFWFLVTLAFSGLAVGRILDMMVIR
;
A
#
# COMPACT_ATOMS: atom_id res chain seq x y z
N MET A 1 15.32 40.11 -19.54
CA MET A 1 14.81 39.33 -18.39
C MET A 1 13.94 38.21 -18.97
N MET A 2 14.52 37.05 -19.29
CA MET A 2 13.78 35.94 -19.92
C MET A 2 12.99 35.21 -18.84
N GLN A 3 11.67 35.45 -18.81
CA GLN A 3 10.74 34.71 -17.99
C GLN A 3 10.70 33.28 -18.53
N LYS A 4 11.29 32.35 -17.78
CA LYS A 4 11.35 30.92 -18.10
C LYS A 4 9.90 30.41 -18.03
N LEU A 5 9.22 30.37 -19.16
CA LEU A 5 7.87 29.80 -19.30
C LEU A 5 7.97 28.32 -18.89
N SER A 6 7.54 27.98 -17.67
CA SER A 6 7.30 26.57 -17.32
C SER A 6 6.17 26.09 -18.22
N THR A 7 6.47 25.06 -19.02
CA THR A 7 5.50 24.46 -19.93
C THR A 7 4.43 23.74 -19.10
N PRO A 8 3.14 24.04 -19.27
CA PRO A 8 2.06 23.55 -18.39
C PRO A 8 1.91 22.02 -18.36
N THR A 9 2.46 21.33 -19.36
CA THR A 9 2.49 19.86 -19.44
C THR A 9 3.43 19.21 -18.43
N ILE A 10 4.52 19.87 -18.04
CA ILE A 10 5.49 19.35 -17.06
C ILE A 10 4.97 19.48 -15.63
N GLU A 11 4.32 20.61 -15.30
CA GLU A 11 3.72 20.83 -13.98
C GLU A 11 2.55 19.85 -13.71
N TYR A 12 1.73 19.58 -14.74
CA TYR A 12 0.61 18.63 -14.61
C TYR A 12 1.08 17.18 -14.35
N GLY A 13 2.13 16.72 -15.05
CA GLY A 13 2.70 15.39 -14.84
C GLY A 13 3.31 15.21 -13.45
N GLN A 14 3.93 16.26 -12.89
CA GLN A 14 4.45 16.24 -11.52
C GLN A 14 3.34 16.24 -10.46
N SER A 15 2.25 16.99 -10.69
CA SER A 15 1.08 17.00 -9.80
C SER A 15 0.41 15.62 -9.71
N LEU A 16 0.22 14.94 -10.84
CA LEU A 16 -0.34 13.58 -10.87
C LEU A 16 0.55 12.55 -10.14
N LEU A 17 1.87 12.65 -10.31
CA LEU A 17 2.80 11.82 -9.55
C LEU A 17 2.70 12.09 -8.05
N GLY A 18 2.63 13.35 -7.63
CA GLY A 18 2.43 13.72 -6.23
C GLY A 18 1.15 13.11 -5.65
N LEU A 19 0.02 13.24 -6.35
CA LEU A 19 -1.25 12.63 -5.95
C LEU A 19 -1.17 11.10 -5.85
N HIS A 20 -0.47 10.45 -6.79
CA HIS A 20 -0.25 9.00 -6.76
C HIS A 20 0.59 8.54 -5.57
N LEU A 21 1.62 9.32 -5.20
CA LEU A 21 2.45 9.02 -4.03
C LEU A 21 1.69 9.25 -2.71
N ILE A 22 0.89 10.32 -2.64
CA ILE A 22 0.03 10.59 -1.49
C ILE A 22 -1.02 9.50 -1.32
N SER A 23 -1.67 9.07 -2.41
CA SER A 23 -2.66 7.99 -2.35
C SER A 23 -2.04 6.67 -1.92
N LEU A 24 -0.81 6.36 -2.37
CA LEU A 24 -0.05 5.21 -1.88
C LEU A 24 0.26 5.31 -0.38
N LEU A 25 0.70 6.47 0.10
CA LEU A 25 1.01 6.67 1.52
C LEU A 25 -0.24 6.47 2.38
N ILE A 26 -1.37 7.06 1.99
CA ILE A 26 -2.65 6.89 2.67
C ILE A 26 -3.07 5.42 2.65
N GLY A 27 -3.01 4.76 1.49
CA GLY A 27 -3.40 3.36 1.36
C GLY A 27 -2.55 2.42 2.22
N TYR A 28 -1.23 2.62 2.28
CA TYR A 28 -0.35 1.86 3.18
C TYR A 28 -0.60 2.19 4.66
N THR A 29 -1.00 3.43 4.97
CA THR A 29 -1.43 3.80 6.33
C THR A 29 -2.69 3.05 6.74
N VAL A 30 -3.71 3.01 5.87
CA VAL A 30 -4.92 2.24 6.10
C VAL A 30 -4.61 0.75 6.21
N ALA A 31 -3.73 0.21 5.36
CA ALA A 31 -3.32 -1.19 5.43
C ALA A 31 -2.61 -1.51 6.76
N GLY A 32 -1.70 -0.67 7.22
CA GLY A 32 -1.01 -0.85 8.51
C GLY A 32 -1.95 -0.78 9.71
N TRP A 33 -2.92 0.14 9.66
CA TRP A 33 -3.98 0.23 10.65
C TRP A 33 -4.85 -1.03 10.66
N LEU A 34 -5.32 -1.49 9.49
CA LEU A 34 -6.12 -2.71 9.37
C LEU A 34 -5.38 -3.96 9.85
N LEU A 35 -4.10 -4.11 9.50
CA LEU A 35 -3.29 -5.23 10.01
C LEU A 35 -3.18 -5.21 11.53
N SER A 36 -3.17 -4.03 12.16
CA SER A 36 -3.13 -3.87 13.62
C SER A 36 -4.49 -4.18 14.24
N LEU A 37 -5.56 -3.63 13.66
CA LEU A 37 -6.95 -3.84 14.09
C LEU A 37 -7.36 -5.32 14.08
N TYR A 38 -6.92 -6.07 13.07
CA TYR A 38 -7.14 -7.51 12.94
C TYR A 38 -6.12 -8.36 13.72
N GLN A 39 -5.21 -7.74 14.46
CA GLN A 39 -4.14 -8.40 15.22
C GLN A 39 -3.34 -9.37 14.35
N ALA A 40 -3.00 -8.95 13.13
CA ALA A 40 -2.36 -9.82 12.16
C ALA A 40 -1.01 -10.36 12.70
N PRO A 41 -0.75 -11.66 12.57
CA PRO A 41 0.49 -12.26 13.04
C PRO A 41 1.70 -11.69 12.30
N ALA A 42 2.87 -11.76 12.93
CA ALA A 42 4.12 -11.23 12.39
C ALA A 42 4.43 -11.75 10.97
N LEU A 43 4.01 -12.98 10.65
CA LEU A 43 4.16 -13.54 9.31
C LEU A 43 3.42 -12.73 8.22
N ILE A 44 2.21 -12.25 8.49
CA ILE A 44 1.45 -11.43 7.54
C ILE A 44 2.11 -10.06 7.37
N TRP A 45 2.62 -9.48 8.46
CA TRP A 45 3.40 -8.24 8.40
C TRP A 45 4.66 -8.38 7.54
N LEU A 46 5.44 -9.42 7.79
CA LEU A 46 6.69 -9.68 7.06
C LEU A 46 6.43 -10.00 5.59
N GLY A 47 5.41 -10.82 5.29
CA GLY A 47 5.07 -11.13 3.90
C GLY A 47 4.55 -9.92 3.13
N THR A 48 3.76 -9.04 3.78
CA THR A 48 3.30 -7.78 3.16
C THR A 48 4.47 -6.85 2.85
N GLN A 49 5.44 -6.75 3.76
CA GLN A 49 6.68 -6.00 3.52
C GLN A 49 7.52 -6.63 2.41
N ALA A 50 7.72 -7.95 2.42
CA ALA A 50 8.50 -8.67 1.41
C ALA A 50 7.90 -8.53 0.00
N VAL A 51 6.58 -8.68 -0.11
CA VAL A 51 5.85 -8.49 -1.38
C VAL A 51 5.96 -7.03 -1.85
N THR A 52 5.86 -6.07 -0.95
CA THR A 52 6.04 -4.64 -1.27
C THR A 52 7.44 -4.35 -1.79
N VAL A 53 8.47 -4.88 -1.12
CA VAL A 53 9.88 -4.76 -1.56
C VAL A 53 10.05 -5.41 -2.94
N HIS A 54 9.49 -6.60 -3.14
CA HIS A 54 9.58 -7.29 -4.43
C HIS A 54 8.88 -6.52 -5.56
N LEU A 55 7.70 -5.94 -5.29
CA LEU A 55 6.97 -5.05 -6.20
C LEU A 55 7.76 -3.78 -6.53
N ALA A 56 8.34 -3.11 -5.53
CA ALA A 56 9.17 -1.93 -5.75
C ALA A 56 10.43 -2.26 -6.59
N TRP A 57 10.96 -3.48 -6.46
CA TRP A 57 12.11 -3.92 -7.25
C TRP A 57 11.73 -4.25 -8.69
N ARG A 58 10.76 -5.15 -8.88
CA ARG A 58 10.43 -5.78 -10.17
C ARG A 58 9.30 -5.07 -10.94
N GLY A 59 8.58 -4.17 -10.29
CA GLY A 59 7.46 -3.44 -10.88
C GLY A 59 6.34 -4.38 -11.34
N LYS A 60 5.87 -4.17 -12.58
CA LYS A 60 4.72 -4.88 -13.18
C LYS A 60 4.85 -6.40 -13.20
N SER A 61 6.07 -6.92 -13.34
CA SER A 61 6.31 -8.37 -13.40
C SER A 61 6.02 -9.10 -12.06
N ALA A 62 5.97 -8.36 -10.94
CA ALA A 62 5.67 -8.90 -9.62
C ALA A 62 4.18 -8.81 -9.22
N ILE A 63 3.31 -8.26 -10.09
CA ILE A 63 1.88 -8.09 -9.78
C ILE A 63 1.21 -9.43 -9.48
N ALA A 64 1.51 -10.48 -10.26
CA ALA A 64 0.94 -11.81 -10.04
C ALA A 64 1.22 -12.33 -8.63
N LEU A 65 2.48 -12.25 -8.17
CA LEU A 65 2.87 -12.65 -6.81
C LEU A 65 2.13 -11.82 -5.76
N ALA A 66 2.00 -10.51 -5.98
CA ALA A 66 1.31 -9.64 -5.04
C ALA A 66 -0.19 -9.95 -4.94
N ILE A 67 -0.86 -10.22 -6.07
CA ILE A 67 -2.25 -10.65 -6.08
C ILE A 67 -2.39 -11.99 -5.36
N THR A 68 -1.51 -12.97 -5.64
CA THR A 68 -1.51 -14.26 -4.93
C THR A 68 -1.34 -14.08 -3.43
N TRP A 69 -0.45 -13.18 -2.99
CA TRP A 69 -0.27 -12.85 -1.58
C TRP A 69 -1.54 -12.26 -0.96
N VAL A 70 -2.15 -11.26 -1.62
CA VAL A 70 -3.39 -10.61 -1.14
C VAL A 70 -4.53 -11.62 -1.02
N VAL A 71 -4.70 -12.50 -2.02
CA VAL A 71 -5.66 -13.60 -1.97
C VAL A 71 -5.35 -14.53 -0.80
N GLY A 72 -4.09 -14.93 -0.64
CA GLY A 72 -3.65 -15.78 0.48
C GLY A 72 -3.96 -15.19 1.85
N VAL A 73 -3.68 -13.91 2.07
CA VAL A 73 -3.96 -13.21 3.33
C VAL A 73 -5.47 -13.19 3.63
N VAL A 74 -6.31 -12.93 2.63
CA VAL A 74 -7.78 -12.90 2.80
C VAL A 74 -8.32 -14.28 3.13
N TRP A 75 -7.83 -15.33 2.45
CA TRP A 75 -8.20 -16.72 2.76
C TRP A 75 -7.75 -17.15 4.14
N ILE A 76 -6.50 -16.86 4.52
CA ILE A 76 -5.99 -17.15 5.87
C ILE A 76 -6.83 -16.42 6.91
N GLY A 77 -7.15 -15.14 6.70
CA GLY A 77 -8.00 -14.37 7.61
C GLY A 77 -9.41 -14.95 7.74
N THR A 78 -9.98 -15.44 6.65
CA THR A 78 -11.30 -16.09 6.62
C THR A 78 -11.29 -17.41 7.38
N LEU A 79 -10.31 -18.29 7.13
CA LEU A 79 -10.18 -19.60 7.78
C LEU A 79 -9.80 -19.48 9.26
N ALA A 80 -8.92 -18.54 9.60
CA ALA A 80 -8.49 -18.26 10.96
C ALA A 80 -9.54 -17.50 11.78
N ARG A 81 -10.68 -17.14 11.17
CA ARG A 81 -11.74 -16.38 11.85
C ARG A 81 -11.21 -15.09 12.48
N ALA A 82 -10.37 -14.37 11.73
CA ALA A 82 -9.79 -13.12 12.17
C ALA A 82 -10.89 -12.04 12.22
N TYR A 83 -11.45 -11.80 13.40
CA TYR A 83 -12.49 -10.80 13.62
C TYR A 83 -11.91 -9.62 14.40
N PRO A 84 -12.12 -8.38 13.93
CA PRO A 84 -11.95 -7.24 14.81
C PRO A 84 -13.04 -7.33 15.89
N PRO A 85 -12.73 -6.95 17.15
CA PRO A 85 -13.67 -7.07 18.27
C PRO A 85 -15.05 -6.44 18.00
N SER A 86 -15.07 -5.38 17.18
CA SER A 86 -16.28 -4.63 16.79
C SER A 86 -17.22 -5.35 15.83
N LEU A 87 -16.76 -6.34 15.05
CA LEU A 87 -17.56 -7.01 14.00
C LEU A 87 -17.96 -8.45 14.34
N ARG A 88 -17.73 -8.90 15.58
CA ARG A 88 -17.94 -10.30 16.00
C ARG A 88 -19.35 -10.85 15.77
N PHE A 89 -20.37 -9.99 15.68
CA PHE A 89 -21.78 -10.41 15.58
C PHE A 89 -22.45 -10.11 14.24
N ASN A 90 -21.73 -9.53 13.26
CA ASN A 90 -22.31 -9.21 11.95
C ASN A 90 -21.49 -9.82 10.81
N PHE A 91 -21.90 -11.02 10.39
CA PHE A 91 -21.23 -11.77 9.32
C PHE A 91 -21.27 -11.04 7.97
N GLN A 92 -22.36 -10.33 7.66
CA GLN A 92 -22.48 -9.58 6.41
C GLN A 92 -21.46 -8.43 6.34
N LEU A 93 -21.33 -7.65 7.42
CA LEU A 93 -20.33 -6.60 7.52
C LEU A 93 -18.91 -7.16 7.43
N LEU A 94 -18.66 -8.34 8.01
CA LEU A 94 -17.36 -9.00 7.91
C LEU A 94 -17.02 -9.37 6.46
N VAL A 95 -17.96 -9.96 5.70
CA VAL A 95 -17.72 -10.31 4.29
C VAL A 95 -17.42 -9.06 3.47
N ILE A 96 -18.17 -7.98 3.70
CA ILE A 96 -17.93 -6.68 3.04
C ILE A 96 -16.53 -6.15 3.43
N ALA A 97 -16.16 -6.19 4.70
CA ALA A 97 -14.85 -5.73 5.16
C ALA A 97 -13.70 -6.53 4.53
N LEU A 98 -13.80 -7.86 4.48
CA LEU A 98 -12.80 -8.72 3.84
C LEU A 98 -12.69 -8.45 2.33
N PHE A 99 -13.81 -8.22 1.65
CA PHE A 99 -13.82 -7.83 0.25
C PHE A 99 -13.16 -6.47 0.01
N LEU A 100 -13.42 -5.48 0.88
CA LEU A 100 -12.77 -4.17 0.81
C LEU A 100 -11.26 -4.25 1.09
N ILE A 101 -10.83 -5.09 2.04
CA ILE A 101 -9.42 -5.36 2.33
C ILE A 101 -8.74 -5.97 1.09
N TRP A 102 -9.39 -6.93 0.45
CA TRP A 102 -8.90 -7.55 -0.78
C TRP A 102 -8.72 -6.51 -1.89
N LEU A 103 -9.73 -5.68 -2.12
CA LEU A 103 -9.72 -4.64 -3.14
C LEU A 103 -8.63 -3.58 -2.85
N LEU A 104 -8.47 -3.18 -1.59
CA LEU A 104 -7.38 -2.30 -1.16
C LEU A 104 -6.01 -2.90 -1.46
N GLY A 105 -5.80 -4.18 -1.14
CA GLY A 105 -4.55 -4.89 -1.40
C GLY A 105 -4.19 -4.92 -2.88
N ILE A 106 -5.17 -5.14 -3.76
CA ILE A 106 -5.00 -5.07 -5.21
C ILE A 106 -4.60 -3.65 -5.63
N ILE A 107 -5.35 -2.63 -5.20
CA ILE A 107 -5.06 -1.23 -5.54
C ILE A 107 -3.63 -0.86 -5.15
N LEU A 108 -3.18 -1.25 -3.95
CA LEU A 108 -1.81 -1.01 -3.49
C LEU A 108 -0.77 -1.73 -4.34
N ALA A 109 -1.00 -3.01 -4.67
CA ALA A 109 -0.09 -3.79 -5.51
C ALA A 109 0.11 -3.13 -6.88
N PHE A 110 -0.97 -2.71 -7.53
CA PHE A 110 -0.92 -1.96 -8.77
C PHE A 110 -0.23 -0.60 -8.53
N GLY A 111 -0.63 0.14 -7.50
CA GLY A 111 -0.06 1.45 -7.19
C GLY A 111 1.46 1.43 -7.11
N VAL A 112 2.04 0.46 -6.39
CA VAL A 112 3.49 0.32 -6.26
C VAL A 112 4.14 -0.17 -7.56
N ALA A 113 3.52 -1.15 -8.24
CA ALA A 113 4.05 -1.68 -9.49
C ALA A 113 4.19 -0.60 -10.58
N PHE A 114 3.25 0.34 -10.61
CA PHE A 114 3.22 1.42 -11.61
C PHE A 114 3.93 2.70 -11.16
N ALA A 115 4.16 2.93 -9.86
CA ALA A 115 4.80 4.15 -9.36
C ALA A 115 6.27 4.29 -9.78
N LYS A 116 6.98 3.19 -10.04
CA LYS A 116 8.41 3.22 -10.33
C LYS A 116 8.77 3.95 -11.63
N GLN A 117 8.01 3.73 -12.70
CA GLN A 117 8.26 4.36 -14.01
C GLN A 117 8.17 5.90 -13.97
N PRO A 118 7.09 6.51 -13.44
CA PRO A 118 6.99 7.96 -13.39
C PRO A 118 7.97 8.60 -12.39
N ILE A 119 8.40 7.90 -11.33
CA ILE A 119 9.49 8.39 -10.45
C ILE A 119 10.83 8.42 -11.18
N GLN A 120 11.12 7.46 -12.06
CA GLN A 120 12.34 7.49 -12.85
C GLN A 120 12.31 8.63 -13.89
N ALA A 121 11.12 9.01 -14.37
CA ALA A 121 10.96 10.11 -15.32
C ALA A 121 11.33 11.49 -14.74
N THR A 122 11.41 11.63 -13.42
CA THR A 122 11.89 12.87 -12.77
C THR A 122 13.42 12.93 -12.65
N GLY A 123 14.14 11.93 -13.18
CA GLY A 123 15.61 11.89 -13.21
C GLY A 123 16.26 11.09 -12.08
N LEU A 124 15.47 10.46 -11.19
CA LEU A 124 16.01 9.60 -10.13
C LEU A 124 16.59 8.29 -10.67
N LYS A 125 17.70 7.87 -10.08
CA LYS A 125 18.30 6.56 -10.38
C LYS A 125 17.36 5.44 -9.96
N ASN A 126 17.41 4.31 -10.65
CA ASN A 126 16.58 3.12 -10.37
C ASN A 126 16.63 2.69 -8.89
N THR A 127 17.82 2.69 -8.29
CA THR A 127 18.03 2.35 -6.88
C THR A 127 17.38 3.36 -5.92
N GLN A 128 17.40 4.66 -6.25
CA GLN A 128 16.79 5.69 -5.43
C GLN A 128 15.26 5.62 -5.51
N ALA A 129 14.70 5.43 -6.71
CA ALA A 129 13.26 5.23 -6.89
C ALA A 129 12.74 4.00 -6.13
N PHE A 130 13.53 2.92 -6.12
CA PHE A 130 13.26 1.72 -5.33
C PHE A 130 13.20 2.02 -3.82
N TRP A 131 14.27 2.60 -3.25
CA TRP A 131 14.32 2.88 -1.81
C TRP A 131 13.29 3.90 -1.38
N PHE A 132 12.98 4.87 -2.22
CA PHE A 132 11.91 5.84 -1.97
C PHE A 132 10.55 5.16 -1.83
N LEU A 133 10.18 4.27 -2.77
CA LEU A 133 8.92 3.52 -2.70
C LEU A 133 8.84 2.61 -1.48
N VAL A 134 9.92 1.90 -1.17
CA VAL A 134 9.99 1.03 0.02
C VAL A 134 9.80 1.85 1.30
N THR A 135 10.53 2.95 1.42
CA THR A 135 10.45 3.82 2.60
C THR A 135 9.07 4.45 2.75
N LEU A 136 8.45 4.88 1.64
CA LEU A 136 7.11 5.45 1.63
C LEU A 136 6.04 4.43 2.04
N ALA A 137 6.13 3.19 1.56
CA ALA A 137 5.21 2.14 1.95
C ALA A 137 5.39 1.74 3.42
N PHE A 138 6.65 1.61 3.87
CA PHE A 138 6.97 1.20 5.24
C PHE A 138 6.60 2.27 6.25
N SER A 139 6.81 3.55 5.92
CA SER A 139 6.38 4.66 6.75
C SER A 139 4.86 4.69 6.89
N GLY A 140 4.12 4.49 5.79
CA GLY A 140 2.67 4.33 5.83
C GLY A 140 2.24 3.20 6.77
N LEU A 141 2.78 1.99 6.59
CA LEU A 141 2.49 0.85 7.47
C LEU A 141 2.77 1.15 8.94
N ALA A 142 3.91 1.78 9.24
CA ALA A 142 4.31 2.14 10.59
C ALA A 142 3.36 3.18 11.21
N VAL A 143 3.00 4.22 10.46
CA VAL A 143 2.01 5.23 10.91
C VAL A 143 0.67 4.57 11.20
N GLY A 144 0.18 3.70 10.31
CA GLY A 144 -1.07 2.96 10.51
C GLY A 144 -1.07 2.15 11.80
N ARG A 145 0.05 1.47 12.09
CA ARG A 145 0.24 0.73 13.34
C ARG A 145 0.20 1.63 14.58
N ILE A 146 0.83 2.79 14.51
CA ILE A 146 0.88 3.75 15.63
C ILE A 146 -0.51 4.35 15.89
N LEU A 147 -1.27 4.67 14.83
CA LEU A 147 -2.63 5.20 14.96
C LEU A 147 -3.55 4.24 15.72
N ASP A 148 -3.46 2.93 15.45
CA ASP A 148 -4.22 1.92 16.18
C ASP A 148 -3.89 1.93 17.68
N MET A 149 -2.59 2.02 18.02
CA MET A 149 -2.13 2.11 19.42
C MET A 149 -2.62 3.37 20.15
N MET A 150 -2.84 4.47 19.42
CA MET A 150 -3.34 5.72 19.99
C MET A 150 -4.86 5.72 20.17
N VAL A 151 -5.60 5.09 19.26
CA VAL A 151 -7.07 5.08 19.24
C VAL A 151 -7.65 4.04 20.20
N ILE A 152 -6.92 2.96 20.51
CA ILE A 152 -7.39 1.84 21.36
C ILE A 152 -6.92 2.01 22.83
N ARG A 153 -6.56 3.22 23.27
CA ARG A 153 -6.36 3.54 24.70
C ARG A 153 -7.57 4.22 25.33
#